data_AF-A0A5M3N2Q2-F1
#
_entry.id   AF-A0A5M3N2Q2-F1
#
_cell.length_a   1.000
_cell.length_b   1.000
_cell.length_c   1.000
_cell.angle_alpha   90.00
_cell.angle_beta   90.00
_cell.angle_gamma   90.00
#
_symmetry.space_group_name_H-M   'P 1'
#
loop_
_entity.id
_entity.type
_entity.pdbx_description
1 polymer ?
#
loop_
_entity_poly.entity_id
_entity_poly.type
_entity_poly.pdbx_seq_one_letter_code
_entity_poly.pdbx_strand_id
1 'polypeptide(L)'
;YYKWCKSNNFDSMLEKDIKVRQAKAQAKEDGILVQKQSQLDGHLRVCVVVVKYSDKHFKQAAIKWMIATDQPLRALEHPKFKEMIDVAASATAGV
;
A
#
# COMPACT_ATOMS: atom_id res chain seq x y z
N TYR A 1 14.26 34.70 29.49
CA TYR A 1 13.88 33.85 28.34
C TYR A 1 14.64 34.23 27.06
N TYR A 2 14.33 35.35 26.38
CA TYR A 2 15.01 35.72 25.11
C TYR A 2 16.54 35.75 25.15
N LYS A 3 17.13 36.30 26.23
CA LYS A 3 18.59 36.31 26.43
C LYS A 3 19.16 34.89 26.50
N TRP A 4 18.46 33.97 27.17
CA TRP A 4 18.84 32.57 27.27
C TRP A 4 18.73 31.87 25.91
N CYS A 5 17.65 32.09 25.17
CA CYS A 5 17.49 31.56 23.81
C CYS A 5 18.67 31.97 22.91
N LYS A 6 19.06 33.25 22.94
CA LYS A 6 20.21 33.77 22.18
C LYS A 6 21.53 33.15 22.63
N SER A 7 21.76 33.01 23.93
CA SER A 7 22.99 32.41 24.46
C SER A 7 23.12 30.92 24.18
N ASN A 8 22.00 30.20 24.02
CA ASN A 8 21.99 28.75 23.79
C ASN A 8 21.73 28.37 22.33
N ASN A 9 21.80 29.34 21.41
CA ASN A 9 21.51 29.15 19.99
C ASN A 9 20.15 28.45 19.75
N PHE A 10 19.15 28.82 20.56
CA PHE A 10 17.82 28.23 20.57
C PHE A 10 16.79 29.24 20.05
N ASP A 11 15.93 28.79 19.15
CA ASP A 11 14.85 29.62 18.62
C ASP A 11 13.76 29.86 19.66
N SER A 12 13.31 31.10 19.80
CA SER A 12 12.16 31.42 20.65
C SER A 12 10.92 30.66 20.16
N MET A 13 10.30 29.91 21.07
CA MET A 13 9.05 29.17 20.83
C MET A 13 7.84 29.90 21.43
N LEU A 14 7.98 31.19 21.72
CA LEU A 14 6.84 32.01 22.08
C LEU A 14 5.95 32.22 20.85
N GLU A 15 4.64 32.18 21.08
CA GLU A 15 3.63 32.24 20.03
C GLU A 15 3.83 33.44 19.08
N LYS A 16 4.25 34.59 19.63
CA LYS A 16 4.52 35.81 18.86
C LYS A 16 5.63 35.60 17.82
N ASP A 17 6.73 34.95 18.20
CA ASP A 17 7.87 34.74 17.31
C ASP A 17 7.61 33.60 16.32
N ILE A 18 6.83 32.60 16.72
CA ILE A 18 6.35 31.53 15.83
C ILE A 18 5.50 32.15 14.71
N LYS A 19 4.54 33.01 15.04
CA LYS A 19 3.69 33.69 14.06
C LYS A 19 4.49 34.56 13.11
N VAL A 20 5.49 35.29 13.61
CA VAL A 20 6.39 36.09 12.77
C VAL A 20 7.22 35.22 11.81
N ARG A 21 7.70 34.06 12.27
CA ARG A 21 8.44 33.11 11.41
C ARG A 21 7.54 32.49 10.35
N GLN A 22 6.32 32.09 10.70
CA GLN A 22 5.34 31.55 9.76
C GLN A 22 4.96 32.57 8.69
N ALA A 23 4.68 33.82 9.08
CA ALA A 23 4.37 34.89 8.13
C ALA A 23 5.56 35.19 7.19
N LYS A 24 6.80 35.15 7.70
CA LYS A 24 8.01 35.30 6.88
C LYS A 24 8.27 34.11 5.96
N ALA A 25 7.89 32.89 6.35
CA ALA A 25 7.99 31.70 5.51
C ALA A 25 6.95 31.75 4.38
N GLN A 26 5.71 32.11 4.71
CA GLN A 26 4.62 32.29 3.73
C GLN A 26 4.94 33.41 2.71
N ALA A 27 5.47 34.55 3.16
CA ALA A 27 5.88 35.63 2.26
C ALA A 27 7.08 35.25 1.35
N LYS A 28 7.87 34.24 1.72
CA LYS A 28 8.94 33.69 0.87
C LYS A 28 8.42 32.65 -0.14
N GLU A 29 7.30 31.99 0.16
CA GLU A 29 6.63 31.07 -0.77
C GLU A 29 6.00 31.79 -1.97
N ASP A 30 5.60 33.06 -1.82
CA ASP A 30 5.06 33.88 -2.92
C ASP A 30 6.13 34.32 -3.94
N GLY A 31 7.42 34.29 -3.57
CA GLY A 31 8.52 34.79 -4.41
C GLY A 31 9.49 33.71 -4.93
N ILE A 32 9.46 32.49 -4.40
CA ILE A 32 10.36 31.40 -4.79
C ILE A 32 9.53 30.14 -4.90
N LEU A 33 9.49 29.59 -6.12
CA LEU A 33 9.00 28.26 -6.51
C LEU A 33 8.73 27.38 -5.28
N VAL A 34 7.47 27.40 -4.84
CA VAL A 34 6.92 26.45 -3.87
C VAL A 34 7.46 25.09 -4.30
N GLN A 35 8.34 24.51 -3.48
CA GLN A 35 8.77 23.12 -3.65
C GLN A 35 7.53 22.27 -3.37
N LYS A 36 6.62 22.23 -4.34
CA LYS A 36 5.48 21.34 -4.38
C LYS A 36 6.10 19.95 -4.25
N GLN A 37 5.76 19.26 -3.17
CA GLN A 37 6.10 17.87 -3.02
C GLN A 37 5.65 17.15 -4.30
N SER A 38 6.61 16.58 -5.02
CA SER A 38 6.33 15.84 -6.25
C SER A 38 5.39 14.70 -5.92
N GLN A 39 4.28 14.60 -6.66
CA GLN A 39 3.32 13.52 -6.48
C GLN A 39 3.97 12.20 -6.85
N LEU A 40 3.68 11.15 -6.07
CA LEU A 40 4.24 9.82 -6.28
C LEU A 40 3.68 9.16 -7.55
N ASP A 41 2.67 9.75 -8.18
CA ASP A 41 1.88 9.18 -9.29
C ASP A 41 2.75 8.71 -10.46
N GLY A 42 3.86 9.39 -10.78
CA GLY A 42 4.80 8.97 -11.84
C GLY A 42 5.60 7.70 -11.54
N HIS A 43 5.64 7.27 -10.27
CA HIS A 43 6.36 6.08 -9.82
C HIS A 43 5.43 4.90 -9.50
N LEU A 44 4.12 5.14 -9.42
CA LEU A 44 3.14 4.11 -9.18
C LEU A 44 2.90 3.32 -10.46
N ARG A 45 2.98 1.99 -10.38
CA ARG A 45 2.53 1.09 -11.44
C ARG A 45 1.16 0.54 -11.04
N VAL A 46 0.29 0.36 -12.02
CA VAL A 46 -0.97 -0.36 -11.80
C VAL A 46 -0.63 -1.77 -11.33
N CYS A 47 -0.92 -2.04 -10.06
CA CYS A 47 -0.79 -3.36 -9.48
C CYS A 47 -2.05 -4.14 -9.84
N VAL A 48 -1.89 -5.27 -10.53
CA VAL A 48 -2.99 -6.19 -10.74
C VAL A 48 -3.35 -6.74 -9.37
N VAL A 49 -4.57 -6.46 -8.90
CA VAL A 49 -5.05 -6.99 -7.64
C VAL A 49 -5.19 -8.50 -7.81
N VAL A 50 -4.20 -9.25 -7.31
CA VAL A 50 -4.29 -10.70 -7.23
C VAL A 50 -5.44 -11.04 -6.31
N VAL A 51 -6.45 -11.74 -6.82
CA VAL A 51 -7.57 -12.21 -6.01
C VAL A 51 -6.99 -13.13 -4.94
N LYS A 52 -7.05 -12.68 -3.69
CA LYS A 52 -6.58 -13.50 -2.56
C LYS A 52 -7.36 -14.80 -2.52
N TYR A 53 -6.66 -15.88 -2.18
CA TYR A 53 -7.31 -17.16 -1.93
C TYR A 53 -8.42 -17.00 -0.88
N SER A 54 -9.56 -17.61 -1.17
CA SER A 54 -10.69 -17.74 -0.25
C SER A 54 -11.39 -19.06 -0.56
N ASP A 55 -11.68 -19.85 0.48
CA ASP A 55 -12.38 -21.14 0.33
C ASP A 55 -13.67 -21.02 -0.47
N LYS A 56 -14.39 -19.90 -0.33
CA LYS A 56 -15.64 -19.65 -1.07
C LYS A 56 -15.37 -19.51 -2.57
N HIS A 57 -14.35 -18.74 -2.95
CA HIS A 57 -13.96 -18.56 -4.35
C HIS A 57 -13.44 -19.86 -4.95
N PHE A 58 -12.60 -20.57 -4.20
CA PHE A 58 -12.07 -21.88 -4.63
C PHE A 58 -13.20 -22.88 -4.86
N LYS A 59 -14.13 -23.04 -3.92
CA LYS A 59 -15.29 -23.95 -4.07
C LYS A 59 -16.14 -23.60 -5.29
N GLN A 60 -16.41 -22.32 -5.53
CA GLN A 60 -17.17 -21.90 -6.70
C GLN A 60 -16.45 -22.21 -8.01
N ALA A 61 -15.13 -21.98 -8.08
CA ALA A 61 -14.32 -22.31 -9.24
C ALA A 61 -14.26 -23.82 -9.47
N ALA A 62 -14.08 -24.62 -8.41
CA ALA A 62 -14.06 -26.07 -8.45
C ALA A 62 -15.39 -26.67 -8.94
N ILE A 63 -16.53 -26.16 -8.46
CA ILE A 63 -17.86 -26.60 -8.93
C ILE A 63 -18.04 -26.30 -10.42
N LYS A 64 -17.67 -25.09 -10.88
CA LYS A 64 -17.74 -24.73 -12.31
C LYS A 64 -16.85 -25.64 -13.16
N TRP A 65 -15.63 -25.92 -12.70
CA TRP A 65 -14.72 -26.83 -13.36
C TRP A 65 -15.31 -28.24 -13.46
N MET A 66 -15.86 -28.77 -12.37
CA MET A 66 -16.50 -30.09 -12.37
C MET A 66 -17.66 -30.19 -13.37
N ILE A 67 -18.54 -29.18 -13.41
CA ILE A 67 -19.67 -29.15 -14.34
C ILE A 67 -19.16 -29.09 -15.79
N ALA A 68 -18.16 -28.25 -16.06
CA ALA A 68 -17.62 -28.08 -17.41
C ALA A 68 -16.87 -29.31 -17.94
N THR A 69 -16.37 -30.17 -17.05
CA THR A 69 -15.55 -31.35 -17.38
C THR A 69 -16.21 -32.67 -17.01
N ASP A 70 -17.50 -32.64 -16.64
CA ASP A 70 -18.32 -33.77 -16.22
C ASP A 70 -17.66 -34.67 -15.17
N GLN A 71 -17.05 -34.04 -14.15
CA GLN A 71 -16.32 -34.76 -13.11
C GLN A 71 -17.24 -35.19 -11.96
N PRO A 72 -17.03 -36.38 -11.38
CA PRO A 72 -17.79 -36.84 -10.23
C PRO A 72 -17.48 -35.98 -8.99
N LEU A 73 -18.42 -35.88 -8.05
CA LEU A 73 -18.23 -35.15 -6.78
C LEU A 73 -17.00 -35.59 -6.00
N ARG A 74 -16.63 -36.87 -6.11
CA ARG A 74 -15.44 -37.45 -5.47
C ARG A 74 -14.12 -36.99 -6.07
N ALA A 75 -14.13 -36.33 -7.23
CA ALA A 75 -12.91 -35.83 -7.87
C ALA A 75 -12.16 -34.83 -6.99
N LEU A 76 -12.86 -34.00 -6.21
CA LEU A 76 -12.25 -33.05 -5.28
C LEU A 76 -11.60 -33.72 -4.06
N GLU A 77 -12.03 -34.92 -3.71
CA GLU A 77 -11.46 -35.70 -2.61
C GLU A 77 -10.27 -36.55 -3.06
N HIS A 78 -10.09 -36.73 -4.37
CA HIS A 78 -9.10 -37.61 -4.94
C HIS A 78 -7.67 -37.15 -4.59
N PRO A 79 -6.78 -38.05 -4.14
CA PRO A 79 -5.43 -37.68 -3.71
C PRO A 79 -4.62 -36.93 -4.77
N LYS A 80 -4.74 -37.32 -6.04
CA LYS A 80 -4.06 -36.65 -7.16
C LYS A 80 -4.53 -35.23 -7.43
N PHE A 81 -5.81 -34.95 -7.17
CA PHE A 81 -6.33 -33.59 -7.27
C PHE A 81 -5.71 -32.70 -6.17
N LYS A 82 -5.64 -33.21 -4.94
CA LYS A 82 -5.00 -32.49 -3.82
C LYS A 82 -3.52 -32.24 -4.07
N GLU A 83 -2.79 -33.26 -4.53
CA GLU A 83 -1.37 -33.15 -4.90
C GLU A 83 -1.14 -32.04 -5.95
N MET A 84 -2.00 -31.96 -6.98
CA MET A 84 -1.92 -30.91 -7.99
C MET A 84 -2.14 -29.50 -7.40
N ILE A 85 -3.10 -29.34 -6.49
CA ILE A 85 -3.36 -28.07 -5.81
C ILE A 85 -2.21 -27.68 -4.90
N ASP A 86 -1.62 -28.63 -4.16
CA ASP A 86 -0.49 -28.39 -3.27
C ASP A 86 0.75 -27.92 -4.06
N VAL A 87 1.02 -28.55 -5.22
CA VAL A 87 2.08 -28.11 -6.14
C VAL A 87 1.82 -26.69 -6.64
N ALA A 88 0.60 -26.39 -7.09
CA ALA A 88 0.25 -25.05 -7.57
C ALA A 88 0.34 -23.98 -6.46
N ALA A 89 -0.04 -24.31 -5.22
CA ALA A 89 0.03 -23.42 -4.08
C ALA A 89 1.48 -23.12 -3.64
N SER A 90 2.42 -24.02 -3.92
CA SER A 90 3.84 -23.86 -3.61
C SER A 90 4.60 -22.92 -4.56
N ALA A 91 3.96 -22.47 -5.64
CA ALA A 91 4.58 -21.56 -6.60
C ALA A 91 4.96 -20.22 -5.95
N THR A 92 6.25 -19.87 -6.03
CA THR A 92 6.89 -18.77 -5.29
C THR A 92 6.41 -17.39 -5.74
N ALA A 93 5.97 -17.28 -6.98
CA ALA A 93 5.09 -16.23 -7.45
C ALA A 93 3.74 -16.91 -7.66
N GLY A 94 2.73 -16.55 -6.88
CA GLY A 94 1.37 -17.07 -7.09
C GLY A 94 0.98 -16.96 -8.56
N VAL A 95 0.21 -17.92 -9.06
CA VAL A 95 -0.34 -17.92 -10.43
C VAL A 95 -1.07 -16.61 -10.72
#